data_AF-A0A7G8X544-F1
#
_entry.id   AF-A0A7G8X544-F1
#
_cell.length_a   1.000
_cell.length_b   1.000
_cell.length_c   1.000
_cell.angle_alpha   90.00
_cell.angle_beta   90.00
_cell.angle_gamma   90.00
#
_symmetry.space_group_name_H-M   'P 1'
#
loop_
_entity.id
_entity.type
_entity.pdbx_description
1 polymer ?
#
loop_
_entity_poly.entity_id
_entity_poly.type
_entity_poly.pdbx_seq_one_letter_code
_entity_poly.pdbx_strand_id
1 'polypeptide(L)'
;MDESYVYVPLFWMDDIIEFDESNQPIPERDDNGDIVYETGQFGNLILHPITKEPIPKYKRLQRGTLHKADYENNQEEGIAKAHARLDDTDNWRLKKDIRDEINDKSPGNAGSFADAFDGEPTRIKRETVSTVLTAPRAAGTTVLNVDTTDGFKPFTEVTVYDGTNSEDVLITDVTASTITVQPLVNDYVKGARIGRSNAKIADGQMTSGDWGTYSIALMEEV
;
A
#
# COMPACT_ATOMS: atom_id res chain seq x y z
N MET A 1 -16.37 14.08 -6.03
CA MET A 1 -17.22 13.17 -5.25
C MET A 1 -18.18 12.60 -6.27
N ASP A 2 -17.83 11.46 -6.85
CA ASP A 2 -18.72 10.78 -7.78
C ASP A 2 -19.93 10.26 -7.02
N GLU A 3 -21.10 10.51 -7.56
CA GLU A 3 -22.35 9.96 -7.05
C GLU A 3 -22.26 8.44 -7.19
N SER A 4 -22.27 7.73 -6.06
CA SER A 4 -22.33 6.28 -6.05
C SER A 4 -23.52 5.83 -6.90
N TYR A 5 -23.31 4.92 -7.86
CA TYR A 5 -24.38 4.35 -8.66
C TYR A 5 -25.39 3.63 -7.75
N VAL A 6 -26.41 4.33 -7.29
CA VAL A 6 -27.50 3.77 -6.49
C VAL A 6 -28.57 3.28 -7.44
N TYR A 7 -28.63 1.96 -7.61
CA TYR A 7 -29.68 1.32 -8.38
C TYR A 7 -31.02 1.42 -7.62
N VAL A 8 -32.05 1.98 -8.27
CA VAL A 8 -33.41 2.05 -7.76
C VAL A 8 -34.28 1.09 -8.58
N PRO A 9 -34.89 0.06 -7.96
CA PRO A 9 -35.72 -0.91 -8.67
C PRO A 9 -36.91 -0.25 -9.38
N LEU A 10 -37.15 -0.62 -10.63
CA LEU A 10 -38.37 -0.28 -11.35
C LEU A 10 -39.49 -1.25 -10.98
N PHE A 11 -40.66 -0.71 -10.63
CA PHE A 11 -41.88 -1.47 -10.39
C PHE A 11 -42.82 -1.30 -11.59
N TRP A 12 -43.03 -2.37 -12.35
CA TRP A 12 -44.02 -2.40 -13.43
C TRP A 12 -45.30 -3.08 -12.92
N MET A 13 -46.46 -2.62 -13.37
CA MET A 13 -47.73 -3.31 -13.10
C MET A 13 -47.85 -4.50 -14.06
N ASP A 14 -47.70 -5.72 -13.53
CA ASP A 14 -47.59 -6.93 -14.37
C ASP A 14 -48.91 -7.35 -15.03
N ASP A 15 -50.06 -7.17 -14.38
CA ASP A 15 -51.39 -7.47 -14.94
C ASP A 15 -52.46 -6.52 -14.34
N ILE A 16 -53.43 -6.08 -15.16
CA ILE A 16 -54.62 -5.34 -14.69
C ILE A 16 -55.80 -6.31 -14.61
N ILE A 17 -56.30 -6.55 -13.39
CA ILE A 17 -57.40 -7.47 -13.08
C ILE A 17 -58.73 -6.71 -13.03
N GLU A 18 -59.81 -7.32 -13.50
CA GLU A 18 -61.17 -6.76 -13.40
C GLU A 18 -61.72 -6.95 -11.98
N PHE A 19 -62.25 -5.89 -11.39
CA PHE A 19 -62.90 -5.90 -10.07
C PHE A 19 -64.41 -5.67 -10.23
N ASP A 20 -65.22 -6.29 -9.38
CA ASP A 20 -66.66 -6.05 -9.28
C ASP A 20 -66.98 -4.73 -8.53
N GLU A 21 -68.26 -4.37 -8.48
CA GLU A 21 -68.75 -3.15 -7.79
C GLU A 21 -68.47 -3.15 -6.27
N SER A 22 -68.11 -4.31 -5.70
CA SER A 22 -67.71 -4.48 -4.29
C SER A 22 -66.18 -4.53 -4.12
N ASN A 23 -65.43 -4.22 -5.18
CA ASN A 23 -63.97 -4.23 -5.23
C ASN A 23 -63.33 -5.61 -4.96
N GLN A 24 -64.02 -6.68 -5.36
CA GLN A 24 -63.48 -8.05 -5.37
C GLN A 24 -63.08 -8.47 -6.79
N PRO A 25 -61.96 -9.18 -6.97
CA PRO A 25 -61.49 -9.58 -8.30
C PRO A 25 -62.39 -10.66 -8.92
N ILE A 26 -62.74 -10.49 -10.20
CA ILE A 26 -63.68 -11.38 -10.89
C ILE A 26 -62.94 -12.62 -11.43
N PRO A 27 -63.32 -13.85 -11.04
CA PRO A 27 -62.70 -15.07 -11.56
C PRO A 27 -63.11 -15.34 -13.02
N GLU A 28 -62.17 -15.85 -13.82
CA GLU A 28 -62.39 -16.34 -15.18
C GLU A 28 -63.22 -17.63 -15.10
N ARG A 29 -64.26 -17.72 -15.95
CA ARG A 29 -65.14 -18.89 -16.03
C ARG A 29 -65.01 -19.55 -17.39
N ASP A 30 -65.09 -20.87 -17.42
CA ASP A 30 -65.11 -21.66 -18.65
C ASP A 30 -66.47 -21.61 -19.37
N ASP A 31 -66.57 -22.25 -20.54
CA ASP A 31 -67.79 -22.30 -21.36
C ASP A 31 -68.98 -22.98 -20.66
N ASN A 32 -68.73 -23.70 -19.56
CA ASN A 32 -69.75 -24.35 -18.73
C ASN A 32 -70.13 -23.53 -17.49
N GLY A 33 -69.47 -22.39 -17.25
CA GLY A 33 -69.72 -21.48 -16.13
C GLY A 33 -68.93 -21.78 -14.86
N ASP A 34 -68.02 -22.76 -14.91
CA ASP A 34 -67.15 -23.17 -13.81
C ASP A 34 -65.91 -22.29 -13.72
N ILE A 35 -65.38 -22.08 -12.51
CA ILE A 35 -64.21 -21.22 -12.27
C ILE A 35 -62.94 -21.90 -12.78
N VAL A 36 -62.17 -21.21 -13.61
CA VAL A 36 -60.84 -21.64 -14.05
C VAL A 36 -59.83 -21.33 -12.95
N TYR A 37 -59.00 -22.30 -12.58
CA TYR A 37 -57.98 -22.14 -11.52
C TYR A 37 -56.58 -21.97 -12.12
N GLU A 38 -55.68 -21.32 -11.38
CA GLU A 38 -54.29 -21.18 -11.80
C GLU A 38 -53.54 -22.52 -11.76
N THR A 39 -52.90 -22.85 -12.86
CA THR A 39 -52.03 -24.04 -12.98
C THR A 39 -50.57 -23.62 -13.09
N GLY A 40 -49.71 -24.27 -12.31
CA GLY A 40 -48.26 -24.13 -12.44
C GLY A 40 -47.73 -24.71 -13.76
N GLN A 41 -46.43 -24.53 -14.01
CA GLN A 41 -45.73 -24.94 -15.24
C GLN A 41 -45.86 -26.44 -15.58
N PHE A 42 -46.24 -27.28 -14.61
CA PHE A 42 -46.41 -28.73 -14.75
C PHE A 42 -47.88 -29.17 -14.75
N GLY A 43 -48.85 -28.25 -14.86
CA GLY A 43 -50.29 -28.55 -14.87
C GLY A 43 -50.91 -28.79 -13.49
N ASN A 44 -50.16 -28.62 -12.41
CA ASN A 44 -50.67 -28.73 -11.04
C ASN A 44 -51.39 -27.45 -10.61
N LEU A 45 -52.49 -27.57 -9.88
CA LEU A 45 -53.21 -26.43 -9.31
C LEU A 45 -52.34 -25.70 -8.27
N ILE A 46 -52.27 -24.38 -8.36
CA ILE A 46 -51.62 -23.53 -7.36
C ILE A 46 -52.60 -23.35 -6.20
N LEU A 47 -52.20 -23.78 -5.00
CA LEU A 47 -53.00 -23.67 -3.79
C LEU A 47 -52.62 -22.42 -3.00
N HIS A 48 -53.60 -21.75 -2.39
CA HIS A 48 -53.34 -20.64 -1.49
C HIS A 48 -52.59 -21.14 -0.24
N PRO A 49 -51.50 -20.48 0.20
CA PRO A 49 -50.59 -21.01 1.22
C PRO A 49 -51.26 -21.22 2.59
N ILE A 50 -52.33 -20.47 2.87
CA ILE A 50 -53.03 -20.50 4.18
C ILE A 50 -54.30 -21.37 4.12
N THR A 51 -55.16 -21.19 3.12
CA THR A 51 -56.45 -21.90 3.03
C THR A 51 -56.33 -23.25 2.34
N LYS A 52 -55.21 -23.51 1.63
CA LYS A 52 -54.95 -24.72 0.84
C LYS A 52 -55.99 -24.98 -0.26
N GLU A 53 -56.79 -23.98 -0.60
CA GLU A 53 -57.76 -24.04 -1.67
C GLU A 53 -57.12 -23.60 -3.00
N PRO A 54 -57.55 -24.14 -4.15
CA PRO A 54 -57.05 -23.72 -5.46
C PRO A 54 -57.32 -22.24 -5.71
N ILE A 55 -56.30 -21.52 -6.20
CA ILE A 55 -56.41 -20.09 -6.48
C ILE A 55 -57.17 -19.91 -7.80
N PRO A 56 -58.30 -19.18 -7.81
CA PRO A 56 -59.04 -18.92 -9.03
C PRO A 56 -58.22 -17.97 -9.93
N LYS A 57 -58.19 -18.26 -11.22
CA LYS A 57 -57.56 -17.41 -12.22
C LYS A 57 -58.48 -16.22 -12.49
N TYR A 58 -58.00 -15.00 -12.33
CA TYR A 58 -58.83 -13.80 -12.49
C TYR A 58 -58.87 -13.30 -13.94
N LYS A 59 -59.99 -12.67 -14.30
CA LYS A 59 -60.19 -12.08 -15.62
C LYS A 59 -59.29 -10.85 -15.77
N ARG A 60 -58.45 -10.86 -16.81
CA ARG A 60 -57.48 -9.80 -17.11
C ARG A 60 -58.06 -8.82 -18.12
N LEU A 61 -58.09 -7.53 -17.78
CA LEU A 61 -58.50 -6.44 -18.68
C LEU A 61 -57.39 -6.09 -19.67
N GLN A 62 -56.14 -6.18 -19.21
CA GLN A 62 -54.97 -5.91 -20.02
C GLN A 62 -53.82 -6.80 -19.55
N ARG A 63 -53.19 -7.49 -20.50
CA ARG A 63 -51.94 -8.22 -20.28
C ARG A 63 -50.80 -7.21 -20.27
N GLY A 64 -50.01 -7.17 -19.19
CA GLY A 64 -48.83 -6.31 -19.10
C GLY A 64 -47.75 -6.67 -20.13
N THR A 65 -46.70 -5.86 -20.21
CA THR A 65 -45.53 -6.10 -21.07
C THR A 65 -44.89 -7.45 -20.76
N LEU A 66 -44.45 -8.19 -21.79
CA LEU A 66 -43.83 -9.52 -21.64
C LEU A 66 -42.46 -9.50 -20.94
N HIS A 67 -41.88 -8.32 -20.75
CA HIS A 67 -40.63 -8.10 -20.03
C HIS A 67 -40.94 -8.01 -18.54
N LYS A 68 -40.62 -9.06 -17.78
CA LYS A 68 -40.79 -9.02 -16.32
C LYS A 68 -39.80 -8.02 -15.73
N ALA A 69 -40.27 -7.18 -14.81
CA ALA A 69 -39.47 -6.19 -14.10
C ALA A 69 -38.19 -6.82 -13.49
N ASP A 70 -38.28 -8.06 -12.99
CA ASP A 70 -37.14 -8.79 -12.42
C ASP A 70 -35.97 -8.95 -13.40
N TYR A 71 -36.24 -9.20 -14.69
CA TYR A 71 -35.16 -9.39 -15.67
C TYR A 71 -34.44 -8.09 -15.99
N GLU A 72 -35.19 -7.01 -16.19
CA GLU A 72 -34.62 -5.69 -16.45
C GLU A 72 -33.86 -5.19 -15.22
N ASN A 73 -34.41 -5.38 -14.02
CA ASN A 73 -33.76 -4.98 -12.78
C ASN A 73 -32.42 -5.70 -12.55
N ASN A 74 -32.34 -6.99 -12.87
CA ASN A 74 -31.08 -7.75 -12.80
C ASN A 74 -30.04 -7.26 -13.83
N GLN A 75 -30.48 -6.84 -15.02
CA GLN A 75 -29.58 -6.30 -16.04
C GLN A 75 -29.02 -4.95 -15.61
N GLU A 76 -29.88 -4.04 -15.13
CA GLU A 76 -29.48 -2.72 -14.64
C GLU A 76 -28.55 -2.82 -13.42
N GLU A 77 -28.83 -3.72 -12.47
CA GLU A 77 -27.93 -3.99 -11.35
C GLU A 77 -26.57 -4.51 -11.83
N GLY A 78 -26.58 -5.37 -12.86
CA GLY A 78 -25.37 -5.87 -13.50
C GLY A 78 -24.53 -4.75 -14.13
N ILE A 79 -25.18 -3.80 -14.81
CA ILE A 79 -24.55 -2.62 -15.40
C ILE A 79 -23.94 -1.73 -14.32
N ALA A 80 -24.72 -1.39 -13.27
CA ALA A 80 -24.24 -0.57 -12.16
C ALA A 80 -23.02 -1.19 -11.46
N LYS A 81 -23.02 -2.50 -11.21
CA LYS A 81 -21.88 -3.21 -10.63
C LYS A 81 -20.65 -3.23 -11.56
N ALA A 82 -20.85 -3.30 -12.87
CA ALA A 82 -19.76 -3.24 -13.83
C ALA A 82 -19.07 -1.87 -13.81
N HIS A 83 -19.85 -0.78 -13.73
CA HIS A 83 -19.31 0.58 -13.59
C HIS A 83 -18.49 0.74 -12.31
N ALA A 84 -19.04 0.34 -11.15
CA ALA A 84 -18.29 0.40 -9.89
C ALA A 84 -16.96 -0.37 -9.95
N ARG A 85 -16.94 -1.53 -10.61
CA ARG A 85 -15.71 -2.31 -10.79
C ARG A 85 -14.68 -1.63 -11.70
N LEU A 86 -15.13 -0.90 -12.72
CA LEU A 86 -14.24 -0.12 -13.58
C LEU A 86 -13.58 1.01 -12.79
N ASP A 87 -14.37 1.75 -12.00
CA ASP A 87 -13.86 2.84 -11.16
C ASP A 87 -12.83 2.34 -10.13
N ASP A 88 -13.11 1.21 -9.48
CA ASP A 88 -12.17 0.56 -8.57
C ASP A 88 -10.87 0.14 -9.29
N THR A 89 -10.98 -0.36 -10.52
CA THR A 89 -9.84 -0.78 -11.32
C THR A 89 -8.97 0.41 -11.72
N ASP A 90 -9.59 1.54 -12.09
CA ASP A 90 -8.87 2.75 -12.46
C ASP A 90 -8.20 3.41 -11.25
N ASN A 91 -8.86 3.39 -10.08
CA ASN A 91 -8.24 3.79 -8.82
C ASN A 91 -7.05 2.89 -8.45
N TRP A 92 -7.15 1.58 -8.72
CA TRP A 92 -6.04 0.65 -8.49
C TRP A 92 -4.87 0.90 -9.44
N ARG A 93 -5.14 1.16 -10.73
CA ARG A 93 -4.11 1.55 -11.71
C ARG A 93 -3.41 2.83 -11.30
N LEU A 94 -4.15 3.87 -10.94
CA LEU A 94 -3.58 5.14 -10.48
C LEU A 94 -2.65 4.96 -9.28
N LYS A 95 -3.05 4.16 -8.28
CA LYS A 95 -2.18 3.85 -7.13
C LYS A 95 -0.89 3.14 -7.55
N LYS A 96 -0.98 2.22 -8.51
CA LYS A 96 0.19 1.53 -9.04
C LYS A 96 1.10 2.48 -9.80
N ASP A 97 0.54 3.31 -10.67
CA ASP A 97 1.30 4.29 -11.45
C ASP A 97 2.01 5.30 -10.53
N ILE A 98 1.35 5.77 -9.45
CA ILE A 98 1.98 6.60 -8.42
C ILE A 98 3.15 5.86 -7.76
N ARG A 99 2.96 4.58 -7.42
CA ARG A 99 4.02 3.77 -6.80
C ARG A 99 5.20 3.59 -7.75
N ASP A 100 4.92 3.33 -9.02
CA ASP A 100 5.93 3.15 -10.05
C ASP A 100 6.65 4.49 -10.35
N GLU A 101 5.94 5.63 -10.41
CA GLU A 101 6.54 6.96 -10.52
C GLU A 101 7.45 7.30 -9.32
N ILE A 102 7.02 6.97 -8.09
CA ILE A 102 7.85 7.11 -6.89
C ILE A 102 9.11 6.25 -6.98
N ASN A 103 9.03 5.08 -7.63
CA ASN A 103 10.15 4.17 -7.77
C ASN A 103 11.09 4.52 -8.94
N ASP A 104 10.57 5.18 -9.99
CA ASP A 104 11.23 5.38 -11.28
C ASP A 104 11.66 6.84 -11.56
N LYS A 105 11.37 7.79 -10.65
CA LYS A 105 11.79 9.21 -10.78
C LYS A 105 13.30 9.45 -10.89
N SER A 106 14.12 8.49 -10.46
CA SER A 106 15.57 8.46 -10.71
C SER A 106 16.09 7.04 -10.48
N PRO A 107 16.99 6.50 -11.32
CA PRO A 107 17.66 5.24 -11.03
C PRO A 107 18.28 5.29 -9.63
N GLY A 108 17.76 4.48 -8.71
CA GLY A 108 18.25 4.39 -7.33
C GLY A 108 17.54 5.23 -6.26
N ASN A 109 16.61 6.14 -6.60
CA ASN A 109 15.90 6.96 -5.61
C ASN A 109 14.41 6.60 -5.57
N ALA A 110 14.08 5.54 -4.81
CA ALA A 110 12.70 5.27 -4.42
C ALA A 110 12.53 5.77 -2.98
N GLY A 111 11.45 6.51 -2.70
CA GLY A 111 11.16 7.20 -1.42
C GLY A 111 10.93 6.30 -0.20
N SER A 112 11.79 5.31 0.03
CA SER A 112 11.84 4.47 1.23
C SER A 112 12.79 5.10 2.24
N PHE A 113 12.25 5.93 3.14
CA PHE A 113 13.02 6.50 4.26
C PHE A 113 13.15 5.55 5.47
N ALA A 114 12.49 4.39 5.43
CA ALA A 114 12.49 3.41 6.52
C ALA A 114 13.36 2.20 6.14
N ASP A 115 14.46 2.02 6.86
CA ASP A 115 15.21 0.76 6.92
C ASP A 115 14.68 -0.05 8.11
N ALA A 116 14.35 -1.32 7.90
CA ALA A 116 13.81 -2.19 8.94
C ALA A 116 14.90 -2.80 9.84
N PHE A 117 16.19 -2.58 9.53
CA PHE A 117 17.35 -3.13 10.24
C PHE A 117 17.30 -4.66 10.41
N ASP A 118 16.58 -5.36 9.55
CA ASP A 118 16.39 -6.81 9.54
C ASP A 118 17.53 -7.55 8.82
N GLY A 119 18.50 -6.82 8.27
CA GLY A 119 19.64 -7.37 7.55
C GLY A 119 19.34 -7.71 6.09
N GLU A 120 18.10 -7.51 5.63
CA GLU A 120 17.76 -7.60 4.22
C GLU A 120 18.17 -6.30 3.50
N PRO A 121 18.62 -6.38 2.23
CA PRO A 121 19.14 -5.22 1.53
C PRO A 121 18.03 -4.21 1.19
N THR A 122 17.87 -3.21 2.06
CA THR A 122 17.18 -1.95 1.71
C THR A 122 18.12 -1.05 0.88
N ARG A 123 17.57 -0.06 0.16
CA ARG A 123 18.38 0.87 -0.67
C ARG A 123 19.27 1.81 0.17
N ILE A 124 19.03 1.92 1.48
CA ILE A 124 19.86 2.68 2.43
C ILE A 124 20.80 1.69 3.11
N LYS A 125 22.08 1.72 2.74
CA LYS A 125 23.10 0.87 3.36
C LYS A 125 23.93 1.69 4.33
N ARG A 126 24.03 1.23 5.59
CA ARG A 126 25.02 1.78 6.53
C ARG A 126 26.42 1.56 5.96
N GLU A 127 27.13 2.66 5.75
CA GLU A 127 28.53 2.62 5.40
C GLU A 127 29.38 2.39 6.65
N THR A 128 30.09 1.24 6.69
CA THR A 128 30.93 0.84 7.82
C THR A 128 32.40 1.19 7.62
N VAL A 129 32.72 1.94 6.56
CA VAL A 129 34.09 2.36 6.26
C VAL A 129 34.54 3.34 7.34
N SER A 130 35.64 3.00 8.02
CA SER A 130 36.27 3.85 9.03
C SER A 130 37.78 3.65 9.01
N THR A 131 38.51 4.69 9.42
CA THR A 131 39.97 4.71 9.54
C THR A 131 40.37 5.55 10.74
N VAL A 132 41.66 5.52 11.10
CA VAL A 132 42.20 6.25 12.24
C VAL A 132 43.28 7.23 11.82
N LEU A 133 43.34 8.37 12.50
CA LEU A 133 44.41 9.35 12.35
C LEU A 133 45.74 8.79 12.90
N THR A 134 46.78 8.80 12.08
CA THR A 134 48.11 8.31 12.46
C THR A 134 48.92 9.34 13.26
N ALA A 135 48.51 10.61 13.21
CA ALA A 135 49.12 11.74 13.89
C ALA A 135 48.04 12.76 14.31
N PRO A 136 48.27 13.53 15.40
CA PRO A 136 47.32 14.57 15.81
C PRO A 136 47.20 15.65 14.75
N ARG A 137 46.04 16.32 14.71
CA ARG A 137 45.73 17.39 13.74
C ARG A 137 45.21 18.62 14.46
N ALA A 138 45.71 19.77 14.04
CA ALA A 138 45.25 21.04 14.56
C ALA A 138 44.05 21.56 13.78
N ALA A 139 43.27 22.43 14.41
CA ALA A 139 42.25 23.23 13.76
C ALA A 139 42.83 23.98 12.54
N GLY A 140 42.04 24.08 11.49
CA GLY A 140 42.41 24.69 10.21
C GLY A 140 43.22 23.79 9.28
N THR A 141 43.63 22.59 9.72
CA THR A 141 44.31 21.63 8.82
C THR A 141 43.30 20.98 7.87
N THR A 142 43.75 20.70 6.64
CA THR A 142 42.95 20.07 5.59
C THR A 142 43.45 18.68 5.23
N VAL A 143 44.68 18.31 5.60
CA VAL A 143 45.29 17.03 5.24
C VAL A 143 45.33 16.12 6.46
N LEU A 144 44.62 15.00 6.36
CA LEU A 144 44.54 13.97 7.39
C LEU A 144 45.40 12.77 6.97
N ASN A 145 46.43 12.45 7.74
CA ASN A 145 47.19 11.22 7.53
C ASN A 145 46.47 10.08 8.25
N VAL A 146 46.11 9.05 7.51
CA VAL A 146 45.26 7.95 7.99
C VAL A 146 45.94 6.61 7.82
N ASP A 147 45.44 5.60 8.54
CA ASP A 147 45.99 4.24 8.49
C ASP A 147 45.64 3.53 7.17
N THR A 148 44.38 3.67 6.72
CA THR A 148 43.91 3.23 5.40
C THR A 148 42.99 4.27 4.77
N THR A 149 43.03 4.36 3.45
CA THR A 149 42.12 5.15 2.60
C THR A 149 41.11 4.28 1.86
N ASP A 150 41.10 2.97 2.12
CA ASP A 150 40.23 2.02 1.45
C ASP A 150 38.76 2.33 1.71
N GLY A 151 37.97 2.41 0.64
CA GLY A 151 36.54 2.70 0.71
C GLY A 151 36.18 4.18 0.83
N PHE A 152 37.14 5.09 1.01
CA PHE A 152 36.91 6.53 0.94
C PHE A 152 36.92 7.02 -0.50
N LYS A 153 36.09 8.03 -0.80
CA LYS A 153 35.99 8.66 -2.12
C LYS A 153 35.93 10.18 -1.99
N PRO A 154 36.49 10.94 -2.94
CA PRO A 154 36.29 12.39 -3.01
C PRO A 154 34.80 12.75 -3.07
N PHE A 155 34.46 13.96 -2.61
CA PHE A 155 33.10 14.50 -2.54
C PHE A 155 32.12 13.70 -1.70
N THR A 156 32.61 13.15 -0.59
CA THR A 156 31.76 12.48 0.39
C THR A 156 31.99 13.02 1.78
N GLU A 157 30.92 13.06 2.57
CA GLU A 157 30.94 13.56 3.94
C GLU A 157 31.40 12.45 4.90
N VAL A 158 32.23 12.82 5.86
CA VAL A 158 32.74 11.94 6.91
C VAL A 158 32.73 12.67 8.23
N THR A 159 32.46 11.94 9.30
CA THR A 159 32.58 12.44 10.66
C THR A 159 33.99 12.17 11.17
N VAL A 160 34.67 13.22 11.65
CA VAL A 160 35.93 13.12 12.39
C VAL A 160 35.62 13.28 13.86
N TYR A 161 36.02 12.31 14.68
CA TYR A 161 35.68 12.30 16.09
C TYR A 161 36.79 11.71 16.98
N ASP A 162 36.91 12.25 18.19
CA ASP A 162 37.80 11.76 19.25
C ASP A 162 37.14 11.86 20.64
N GLY A 163 37.96 11.69 21.70
CA GLY A 163 37.60 11.85 23.13
C GLY A 163 36.66 13.01 23.48
N THR A 164 36.76 14.11 22.73
CA THR A 164 36.25 15.43 23.13
C THR A 164 35.45 16.08 22.02
N ASN A 165 35.88 15.93 20.77
CA ASN A 165 35.40 16.68 19.62
C ASN A 165 34.76 15.75 18.58
N SER A 166 33.75 16.24 17.88
CA SER A 166 33.14 15.57 16.73
C SER A 166 32.68 16.62 15.73
N GLU A 167 33.00 16.44 14.45
CA GLU A 167 32.55 17.33 13.38
C GLU A 167 32.40 16.57 12.06
N ASP A 168 31.48 17.03 11.22
CA ASP A 168 31.24 16.48 9.88
C ASP A 168 31.99 17.33 8.86
N VAL A 169 32.80 16.67 8.01
CA VAL A 169 33.64 17.33 7.01
C VAL A 169 33.49 16.66 5.64
N LEU A 170 33.56 17.48 4.59
CA LEU A 170 33.57 17.00 3.22
C LEU A 170 35.00 16.62 2.80
N ILE A 171 35.15 15.41 2.27
CA ILE A 171 36.38 14.96 1.59
C ILE A 171 36.48 15.66 0.24
N THR A 172 37.58 16.36 0.00
CA THR A 172 37.90 16.98 -1.30
C THR A 172 38.77 16.08 -2.17
N ASP A 173 39.67 15.30 -1.57
CA ASP A 173 40.58 14.40 -2.30
C ASP A 173 41.03 13.22 -1.43
N VAL A 174 41.42 12.11 -2.05
CA VAL A 174 41.92 10.90 -1.38
C VAL A 174 43.15 10.39 -2.12
N THR A 175 44.26 10.27 -1.40
CA THR A 175 45.49 9.66 -1.92
C THR A 175 45.70 8.27 -1.29
N ALA A 176 46.86 7.63 -1.48
CA ALA A 176 47.13 6.31 -0.91
C ALA A 176 47.27 6.29 0.62
N SER A 177 47.52 7.43 1.27
CA SER A 177 47.76 7.51 2.72
C SER A 177 47.20 8.78 3.38
N THR A 178 46.56 9.65 2.60
CA THR A 178 45.96 10.88 3.10
C THR A 178 44.56 11.10 2.58
N ILE A 179 43.72 11.67 3.43
CA ILE A 179 42.40 12.18 3.09
C ILE A 179 42.47 13.69 3.23
N THR A 180 42.14 14.42 2.16
CA THR A 180 42.03 15.87 2.19
C THR A 180 40.57 16.25 2.42
N VAL A 181 40.33 17.11 3.40
CA VAL A 181 39.02 17.56 3.86
C VAL A 181 38.96 19.09 3.89
N GLN A 182 37.75 19.62 4.09
CA GLN A 182 37.58 21.01 4.47
C GLN A 182 38.33 21.33 5.79
N PRO A 183 38.75 22.59 6.00
CA PRO A 183 39.52 22.95 7.20
C PRO A 183 38.77 22.56 8.47
N LEU A 184 39.43 21.79 9.33
CA LEU A 184 38.86 21.36 10.61
C LEU A 184 38.59 22.56 11.51
N VAL A 185 37.50 22.52 12.27
CA VAL A 185 37.19 23.52 13.30
C VAL A 185 37.92 23.19 14.59
N ASN A 186 38.09 21.90 14.91
CA ASN A 186 38.67 21.45 16.17
C ASN A 186 40.06 20.81 16.02
N ASP A 187 40.76 20.70 17.15
CA ASP A 187 41.95 19.87 17.27
C ASP A 187 41.55 18.41 17.53
N TYR A 188 42.31 17.47 16.95
CA TYR A 188 42.10 16.03 17.09
C TYR A 188 43.37 15.31 17.52
N VAL A 189 43.23 14.38 18.46
CA VAL A 189 44.35 13.55 18.94
C VAL A 189 44.73 12.44 17.95
N LYS A 190 45.94 11.88 18.10
CA LYS A 190 46.32 10.64 17.41
C LYS A 190 45.33 9.52 17.78
N GLY A 191 44.88 8.76 16.79
CA GLY A 191 43.89 7.70 16.98
C GLY A 191 42.43 8.17 16.91
N ALA A 192 42.19 9.48 16.68
CA ALA A 192 40.88 9.97 16.29
C ALA A 192 40.35 9.21 15.07
N ARG A 193 39.05 8.92 15.05
CA ARG A 193 38.41 8.11 14.02
C ARG A 193 37.80 9.00 12.96
N ILE A 194 37.88 8.52 11.73
CA ILE A 194 37.26 9.13 10.55
C ILE A 194 36.36 8.06 9.96
N GLY A 195 35.06 8.32 9.85
CA GLY A 195 34.13 7.34 9.31
C GLY A 195 32.88 7.98 8.74
N ARG A 196 32.20 7.27 7.86
CA ARG A 196 30.93 7.72 7.26
C ARG A 196 29.71 7.48 8.14
N SER A 197 29.84 6.61 9.12
CA SER A 197 28.80 6.38 10.12
C SER A 197 29.45 5.97 11.43
N ASN A 198 29.02 6.60 12.52
CA ASN A 198 29.29 6.15 13.87
C ASN A 198 28.08 5.42 14.48
N ALA A 199 27.15 4.91 13.65
CA ALA A 199 25.98 4.19 14.15
C ALA A 199 26.29 2.71 14.39
N LYS A 200 26.02 2.22 15.61
CA LYS A 200 25.98 0.79 15.95
C LYS A 200 24.55 0.30 16.00
N ILE A 201 24.28 -0.78 15.29
CA ILE A 201 23.01 -1.49 15.34
C ILE A 201 23.14 -2.53 16.44
N ALA A 202 22.31 -2.41 17.48
CA ALA A 202 22.18 -3.40 18.55
C ALA A 202 20.69 -3.50 18.90
N ASP A 203 20.18 -4.72 19.05
CA ASP A 203 18.79 -4.99 19.48
C ASP A 203 17.71 -4.28 18.65
N GLY A 204 17.92 -4.16 17.33
CA GLY A 204 16.97 -3.51 16.42
C GLY A 204 16.90 -1.98 16.56
N GLN A 205 17.87 -1.36 17.25
CA GLN A 205 17.96 0.10 17.41
C GLN A 205 19.28 0.64 16.85
N MET A 206 19.23 1.85 16.29
CA MET A 206 20.42 2.63 16.00
C MET A 206 20.89 3.32 17.27
N THR A 207 22.09 2.95 17.73
CA THR A 207 22.78 3.57 18.86
C THR A 207 24.09 4.21 18.38
N SER A 208 24.69 5.07 19.20
CA SER A 208 26.06 5.51 18.94
C SER A 208 27.01 4.32 19.06
N GLY A 209 27.98 4.21 18.15
CA GLY A 209 28.99 3.18 18.15
C GLY A 209 29.86 3.21 19.40
N ASP A 210 30.28 2.02 19.83
CA ASP A 210 31.19 1.87 20.97
C ASP A 210 32.58 2.40 20.60
N TRP A 211 33.12 3.14 21.55
CA TRP A 211 34.46 3.68 21.54
C TRP A 211 35.36 2.56 22.03
N GLY A 212 35.91 1.77 21.10
CA GLY A 212 36.62 0.55 21.44
C GLY A 212 37.72 0.77 22.50
N THR A 213 37.66 0.01 23.59
CA THR A 213 38.73 -0.14 24.58
C THR A 213 39.44 -1.45 24.29
N TYR A 214 40.76 -1.40 24.04
CA TYR A 214 41.58 -2.59 23.85
C TYR A 214 42.27 -2.94 25.16
N SER A 215 42.02 -4.13 25.70
CA SER A 215 42.81 -4.71 26.78
C SER A 215 44.03 -5.42 26.18
N ILE A 216 45.22 -4.84 26.32
CA ILE A 216 46.49 -5.48 25.94
C ILE A 216 46.86 -6.46 27.06
N ALA A 217 46.80 -7.76 26.78
CA ALA A 217 47.43 -8.77 27.63
C ALA A 217 48.87 -8.99 27.13
N LEU A 218 49.86 -8.62 27.92
CA LEU A 218 51.25 -9.01 27.70
C LEU A 218 51.37 -10.50 28.04
N MET A 219 51.49 -11.36 27.03
CA MET A 219 52.08 -12.69 27.24
C MET A 219 53.60 -12.55 27.18
N GLU A 220 54.26 -12.80 28.30
CA GLU A 220 55.69 -13.05 28.34
C GLU A 220 55.91 -14.48 27.82
N GLU A 221 56.64 -14.65 26.72
CA GLU A 221 57.13 -15.98 26.32
C GLU A 221 58.17 -16.42 27.36
N VAL A 222 57.90 -17.56 28.02
CA VAL A 222 58.84 -18.27 28.89
C VAL A 222 59.57 -19.33 28.09
#